data_AF-A0A1F2QE29-F1
#
_entry.id   AF-A0A1F2QE29-F1
#
_cell.length_a   1.000
_cell.length_b   1.000
_cell.length_c   1.000
_cell.angle_alpha   90.00
_cell.angle_beta   90.00
_cell.angle_gamma   90.00
#
_symmetry.space_group_name_H-M   'P 1'
#
loop_
_entity.id
_entity.type
_entity.pdbx_description
1 polymer ?
#
loop_
_entity_poly.entity_id
_entity_poly.type
_entity_poly.pdbx_seq_one_letter_code
_entity_poly.pdbx_strand_id
1 'polypeptide(L)'
;MNGDQTSIMPRFGRRSKRPGSVALAVLLGALLLMVSGAPAGAEGVMGNGHVVFVGQVESLPSSGLIGDWAVSGKTVHVSADTKIRQNNGPLGLGSTVMVKGVPQGDGSINASSIEVRTAPGEKKRMVSFCGIIEVLPDLGPIGDWTVSGVVVHVTASTAIDETKGTAAVQVPVRVRGEVQADLSINATEIVVKEAMCGGFNQPTSMSFSVLHLKPTVDAPEGAEGVVITRSLTFVDGSVRKDLKVAVEHLLPGTAYDVMIDSFNAGPIMTNNEGEGHLFLSTADIPGAEPLPTELQDFDALQRVDVIDSGAVVMLTGDFADAKKVDRDHPGPDYLAVAILKDASSSVLGMAAAAVKDDQQELVLTVWGLTPGETYTLEADGEDADVLTASERGHIQVEYSTNATGHALPLPTALGPVDELIHVELQDSEGTTVVSGDFEAVVKPELAIIKKLLKRRLHR
;
A
#
# COMPACT_ATOMS: atom_id res chain seq x y z
N MET A 1 69.97 2.24 11.86
CA MET A 1 69.71 2.70 13.24
C MET A 1 68.19 2.67 13.42
N ASN A 2 67.66 1.51 13.82
CA ASN A 2 67.21 1.19 15.19
C ASN A 2 66.06 2.14 15.59
N GLY A 3 64.79 1.70 15.53
CA GLY A 3 64.12 0.89 16.57
C GLY A 3 63.40 1.88 17.50
N ASP A 4 62.09 1.81 17.75
CA ASP A 4 61.45 0.69 18.42
C ASP A 4 59.91 0.76 18.31
N GLN A 5 59.27 -0.41 18.36
CA GLN A 5 57.84 -0.62 18.48
C GLN A 5 57.45 -0.92 19.93
N THR A 6 56.23 -0.53 20.35
CA THR A 6 55.29 -1.31 21.21
C THR A 6 53.95 -0.54 21.21
N SER A 7 52.87 -0.99 20.55
CA SER A 7 51.92 -2.08 20.87
C SER A 7 51.03 -1.84 22.12
N ILE A 8 49.69 -1.79 21.89
CA ILE A 8 48.57 -2.50 22.57
C ILE A 8 47.23 -1.70 22.45
N MET A 9 46.41 -2.09 21.45
CA MET A 9 44.96 -2.47 21.49
C MET A 9 43.85 -1.55 22.11
N PRO A 10 42.54 -1.76 21.77
CA PRO A 10 41.70 -0.74 21.13
C PRO A 10 40.47 -0.31 21.97
N ARG A 11 39.77 0.76 21.54
CA ARG A 11 38.40 1.04 21.97
C ARG A 11 37.47 1.33 20.79
N PHE A 12 36.39 0.55 20.77
CA PHE A 12 35.21 0.62 19.92
C PHE A 12 34.50 1.98 19.99
N GLY A 13 34.04 2.48 18.84
CA GLY A 13 33.04 3.53 18.70
C GLY A 13 32.18 3.24 17.47
N ARG A 14 30.90 2.91 17.72
CA ARG A 14 29.91 2.32 16.81
C ARG A 14 29.66 3.11 15.51
N ARG A 15 29.69 2.40 14.38
CA ARG A 15 28.91 2.69 13.17
C ARG A 15 27.41 2.61 13.52
N SER A 16 26.64 3.67 13.29
CA SER A 16 25.17 3.58 13.26
C SER A 16 24.75 2.98 11.91
N LYS A 17 24.19 1.77 11.98
CA LYS A 17 23.55 1.07 10.87
C LYS A 17 22.17 1.67 10.59
N ARG A 18 21.86 1.89 9.32
CA ARG A 18 20.49 1.88 8.79
C ARG A 18 19.92 0.45 8.91
N PRO A 19 18.62 0.31 9.14
CA PRO A 19 17.73 -0.48 8.28
C PRO A 19 16.67 0.49 7.70
N GLY A 20 16.23 0.44 6.46
CA GLY A 20 15.94 -0.70 5.59
C GLY A 20 14.48 -0.52 5.18
N SER A 21 14.22 0.44 4.29
CA SER A 21 12.89 0.74 3.74
C SER A 21 12.39 -0.46 2.96
N VAL A 22 11.22 -0.99 3.35
CA VAL A 22 10.59 -2.13 2.70
C VAL A 22 9.86 -1.60 1.46
N ALA A 23 10.26 -2.10 0.30
CA ALA A 23 9.65 -1.80 -0.97
C ALA A 23 8.25 -2.41 -1.05
N LEU A 24 7.27 -1.55 -1.33
CA LEU A 24 5.95 -1.95 -1.83
C LEU A 24 6.07 -2.28 -3.33
N ALA A 25 5.28 -3.27 -3.75
CA ALA A 25 4.86 -3.56 -5.13
C ALA A 25 5.60 -4.66 -5.90
N VAL A 26 4.84 -5.72 -6.19
CA VAL A 26 4.82 -6.49 -7.45
C VAL A 26 3.36 -7.01 -7.54
N LEU A 27 2.47 -6.71 -8.50
CA LEU A 27 2.52 -6.09 -9.83
C LEU A 27 1.10 -5.59 -10.21
N LEU A 28 0.93 -4.28 -10.44
CA LEU A 28 0.29 -3.67 -11.63
C LEU A 28 0.37 -2.13 -11.55
N GLY A 29 1.49 -1.58 -12.06
CA GLY A 29 1.64 -0.26 -12.70
C GLY A 29 1.13 1.03 -12.02
N ALA A 30 1.90 1.54 -11.05
CA ALA A 30 2.63 2.83 -10.97
C ALA A 30 2.00 4.21 -11.31
N LEU A 31 2.58 5.27 -10.70
CA LEU A 31 2.09 6.66 -10.56
C LEU A 31 2.97 7.73 -11.29
N LEU A 32 2.30 8.59 -12.08
CA LEU A 32 2.47 10.01 -12.56
C LEU A 32 3.71 10.64 -13.24
N LEU A 33 3.44 11.62 -14.14
CA LEU A 33 3.94 13.04 -14.07
C LEU A 33 3.20 14.06 -14.99
N MET A 34 3.24 15.36 -14.62
CA MET A 34 2.52 16.57 -15.15
C MET A 34 3.35 17.49 -16.08
N VAL A 35 2.70 18.41 -16.85
CA VAL A 35 3.19 19.80 -17.15
C VAL A 35 2.04 20.83 -17.29
N SER A 36 2.32 22.06 -16.85
CA SER A 36 1.51 23.26 -16.50
C SER A 36 1.03 24.23 -17.61
N GLY A 37 0.01 25.05 -17.25
CA GLY A 37 -0.25 26.40 -17.81
C GLY A 37 -1.42 27.15 -17.12
N ALA A 38 -1.11 28.15 -16.27
CA ALA A 38 -2.05 29.08 -15.56
C ALA A 38 -2.61 30.20 -16.51
N PRO A 39 -3.54 31.14 -16.12
CA PRO A 39 -3.88 31.59 -14.75
C PRO A 39 -5.34 32.02 -14.41
N ALA A 40 -5.53 32.28 -13.11
CA ALA A 40 -6.32 33.33 -12.42
C ALA A 40 -7.87 33.41 -12.53
N GLY A 41 -8.52 33.39 -11.36
CA GLY A 41 -9.88 33.90 -11.13
C GLY A 41 -10.37 33.58 -9.71
N ALA A 42 -10.54 34.62 -8.88
CA ALA A 42 -10.80 34.56 -7.45
C ALA A 42 -12.25 34.29 -7.05
N GLU A 43 -12.41 33.83 -5.80
CA GLU A 43 -13.33 34.29 -4.74
C GLU A 43 -14.03 33.13 -4.02
N GLY A 44 -13.88 33.16 -2.69
CA GLY A 44 -14.22 32.06 -1.80
C GLY A 44 -15.70 31.89 -1.50
N VAL A 45 -16.03 30.71 -1.00
CA VAL A 45 -17.21 30.48 -0.16
C VAL A 45 -16.79 29.52 0.95
N MET A 46 -16.78 30.03 2.19
CA MET A 46 -16.58 29.27 3.43
C MET A 46 -17.65 28.19 3.55
N GLY A 47 -17.27 26.92 3.39
CA GLY A 47 -18.15 25.76 3.51
C GLY A 47 -17.96 25.03 4.84
N ASN A 48 -18.77 25.37 5.85
CA ASN A 48 -19.13 24.57 7.03
C ASN A 48 -17.97 23.87 7.79
N GLY A 49 -17.05 24.67 8.33
CA GLY A 49 -15.83 24.23 9.02
C GLY A 49 -16.05 23.48 10.33
N HIS A 50 -16.26 22.16 10.24
CA HIS A 50 -16.06 21.23 11.33
C HIS A 50 -14.82 20.37 11.05
N VAL A 51 -13.92 20.28 12.02
CA VAL A 51 -12.77 19.36 12.01
C VAL A 51 -13.13 18.09 12.77
N VAL A 52 -12.62 16.95 12.30
CA VAL A 52 -12.60 15.69 13.03
C VAL A 52 -11.16 15.30 13.25
N PHE A 53 -10.78 14.93 14.48
CA PHE A 53 -9.44 14.42 14.76
C PHE A 53 -9.46 13.36 15.86
N VAL A 54 -8.53 12.42 15.80
CA VAL A 54 -8.33 11.41 16.84
C VAL A 54 -7.07 11.74 17.61
N GLY A 55 -7.12 11.65 18.94
CA GLY A 55 -5.94 11.89 19.76
C GLY A 55 -6.07 11.37 21.17
N GLN A 56 -4.94 11.30 21.86
CA GLN A 56 -4.89 10.83 23.24
C GLN A 56 -5.21 11.97 24.19
N VAL A 57 -6.08 11.71 25.17
CA VAL A 57 -6.41 12.66 26.23
C VAL A 57 -5.20 12.80 27.17
N GLU A 58 -4.52 13.94 27.10
CA GLU A 58 -3.33 14.27 27.89
C GLU A 58 -3.68 15.00 29.18
N SER A 59 -4.77 15.79 29.17
CA SER A 59 -5.29 16.45 30.36
C SER A 59 -6.81 16.60 30.31
N LEU A 60 -7.42 16.58 31.51
CA LEU A 60 -8.85 16.78 31.73
C LEU A 60 -9.07 17.84 32.82
N PRO A 61 -10.19 18.56 32.81
CA PRO A 61 -10.59 19.45 33.90
C PRO A 61 -10.72 18.68 35.23
N SER A 62 -10.31 19.30 36.34
CA SER A 62 -10.36 18.67 37.67
C SER A 62 -11.79 18.44 38.20
N SER A 63 -12.79 19.10 37.60
CA SER A 63 -14.19 19.08 38.05
C SER A 63 -15.14 18.25 37.17
N GLY A 64 -14.63 17.48 36.21
CA GLY A 64 -15.44 16.63 35.33
C GLY A 64 -15.04 16.72 33.86
N LEU A 65 -15.97 16.36 32.97
CA LEU A 65 -15.73 16.28 31.52
C LEU A 65 -15.99 17.58 30.75
N ILE A 66 -16.59 18.59 31.38
CA ILE A 66 -16.84 19.90 30.78
C ILE A 66 -15.70 20.85 31.16
N GLY A 67 -15.15 21.54 30.17
CA GLY A 67 -13.97 22.41 30.28
C GLY A 67 -12.92 22.07 29.22
N ASP A 68 -11.72 22.63 29.39
CA ASP A 68 -10.66 22.48 28.40
C ASP A 68 -9.90 21.17 28.57
N TRP A 69 -9.76 20.44 27.48
CA TRP A 69 -8.97 19.21 27.42
C TRP A 69 -7.72 19.46 26.59
N ALA A 70 -6.63 18.76 26.93
CA ALA A 70 -5.52 18.58 25.99
C ALA A 70 -5.67 17.21 25.32
N VAL A 71 -5.73 17.18 23.99
CA VAL A 71 -5.84 15.96 23.20
C VAL A 71 -4.77 15.97 22.12
N SER A 72 -3.75 15.10 22.24
CA SER A 72 -2.56 15.07 21.38
C SER A 72 -1.97 16.47 21.11
N GLY A 73 -1.73 17.25 22.17
CA GLY A 73 -1.21 18.61 22.09
C GLY A 73 -2.18 19.70 21.62
N LYS A 74 -3.45 19.38 21.30
CA LYS A 74 -4.48 20.37 20.93
C LYS A 74 -5.41 20.68 22.10
N THR A 75 -5.74 21.96 22.28
CA THR A 75 -6.77 22.39 23.24
C THR A 75 -8.16 22.17 22.66
N VAL A 76 -9.00 21.42 23.38
CA VAL A 76 -10.39 21.15 23.02
C VAL A 76 -11.30 21.75 24.07
N HIS A 77 -12.13 22.70 23.66
CA HIS A 77 -13.17 23.29 24.50
C HIS A 77 -14.40 22.37 24.50
N VAL A 78 -14.67 21.76 25.64
CA VAL A 78 -15.82 20.87 25.84
C VAL A 78 -16.88 21.61 26.65
N SER A 79 -18.07 21.73 26.09
CA SER A 79 -19.21 22.42 26.71
C SER A 79 -20.31 21.44 27.11
N ALA A 80 -21.37 21.93 27.75
CA ALA A 80 -22.56 21.12 28.04
C ALA A 80 -23.28 20.65 26.77
N ASP A 81 -23.08 21.31 25.64
CA ASP A 81 -23.68 20.97 24.34
C ASP A 81 -22.85 19.92 23.57
N THR A 82 -21.62 19.63 24.02
CA THR A 82 -20.76 18.63 23.40
C THR A 82 -21.28 17.22 23.68
N LYS A 83 -21.56 16.43 22.64
CA LYS A 83 -22.02 15.04 22.80
C LYS A 83 -20.84 14.11 23.11
N ILE A 84 -20.73 13.66 24.35
CA ILE A 84 -19.68 12.71 24.76
C ILE A 84 -20.22 11.27 24.74
N ARG A 85 -19.62 10.42 23.90
CA ARG A 85 -19.97 9.00 23.74
C ARG A 85 -18.85 8.13 24.31
N GLN A 86 -19.19 7.29 25.30
CA GLN A 86 -18.24 6.40 25.99
C GLN A 86 -18.55 4.92 25.72
N ASN A 87 -19.11 4.63 24.55
CA ASN A 87 -19.57 3.28 24.20
C ASN A 87 -18.41 2.26 24.14
N ASN A 88 -17.20 2.72 23.80
CA ASN A 88 -15.98 1.91 23.74
C ASN A 88 -15.11 2.02 25.01
N GLY A 89 -15.75 2.30 26.16
CA GLY A 89 -15.11 2.27 27.47
C GLY A 89 -15.05 3.62 28.20
N PRO A 90 -14.60 3.62 29.47
CA PRO A 90 -14.53 4.84 30.26
C PRO A 90 -13.54 5.83 29.65
N LEU A 91 -13.88 7.12 29.72
CA LEU A 91 -13.03 8.21 29.29
C LEU A 91 -12.13 8.62 30.45
N GLY A 92 -10.84 8.80 30.19
CA GLY A 92 -9.89 9.32 31.17
C GLY A 92 -8.55 9.71 30.55
N LEU A 93 -7.60 10.12 31.39
CA LEU A 93 -6.24 10.43 30.96
C LEU A 93 -5.61 9.20 30.28
N GLY A 94 -5.16 9.35 29.04
CA GLY A 94 -4.62 8.27 28.22
C GLY A 94 -5.64 7.59 27.29
N SER A 95 -6.94 7.91 27.37
CA SER A 95 -7.94 7.49 26.38
C SER A 95 -7.59 8.03 25.00
N THR A 96 -7.79 7.24 23.94
CA THR A 96 -7.86 7.80 22.59
C THR A 96 -9.30 8.18 22.29
N VAL A 97 -9.53 9.42 21.88
CA VAL A 97 -10.85 9.98 21.57
C VAL A 97 -10.88 10.54 20.16
N MET A 98 -12.01 10.38 19.47
CA MET A 98 -12.33 11.11 18.25
C MET A 98 -13.11 12.37 18.64
N VAL A 99 -12.60 13.54 18.30
CA VAL A 99 -13.20 14.84 18.55
C VAL A 99 -13.70 15.40 17.23
N LYS A 100 -14.98 15.77 17.18
CA LYS A 100 -15.59 16.58 16.11
C LYS A 100 -15.87 17.96 16.66
N GLY A 101 -15.49 19.03 15.97
CA GLY A 101 -15.67 20.38 16.49
C GLY A 101 -15.36 21.47 15.47
N VAL A 102 -15.50 22.74 15.85
CA VAL A 102 -15.18 23.89 14.99
C VAL A 102 -13.81 24.44 15.40
N PRO A 103 -12.82 24.49 14.49
CA PRO A 103 -11.52 25.08 14.80
C PRO A 103 -11.66 26.59 15.06
N GLN A 104 -10.87 27.09 16.00
CA GLN A 104 -10.79 28.50 16.38
C GLN A 104 -9.52 29.12 15.82
N GLY A 105 -9.49 30.46 15.74
CA GLY A 105 -8.36 31.20 15.17
C GLY A 105 -7.04 31.07 15.94
N ASP A 106 -7.07 30.53 17.16
CA ASP A 106 -5.89 30.25 18.00
C ASP A 106 -5.41 28.79 17.93
N GLY A 107 -6.03 27.96 17.08
CA GLY A 107 -5.70 26.54 16.91
C GLY A 107 -6.41 25.59 17.89
N SER A 108 -7.26 26.11 18.78
CA SER A 108 -8.14 25.31 19.64
C SER A 108 -9.39 24.82 18.89
N ILE A 109 -10.09 23.83 19.46
CA ILE A 109 -11.30 23.24 18.86
C ILE A 109 -12.51 23.38 19.81
N ASN A 110 -13.60 23.97 19.34
CA ASN A 110 -14.89 23.92 20.02
C ASN A 110 -15.61 22.61 19.67
N ALA A 111 -15.63 21.65 20.59
CA ALA A 111 -16.13 20.30 20.30
C ALA A 111 -17.67 20.26 20.22
N SER A 112 -18.19 19.68 19.15
CA SER A 112 -19.61 19.32 19.02
C SER A 112 -19.86 17.85 19.42
N SER A 113 -18.86 16.98 19.27
CA SER A 113 -18.95 15.57 19.68
C SER A 113 -17.57 15.03 20.07
N ILE A 114 -17.53 14.17 21.07
CA ILE A 114 -16.34 13.41 21.46
C ILE A 114 -16.74 11.96 21.62
N GLU A 115 -16.02 11.05 20.99
CA GLU A 115 -16.25 9.61 21.08
C GLU A 115 -15.00 8.90 21.57
N VAL A 116 -15.12 8.13 22.65
CA VAL A 116 -14.04 7.26 23.11
C VAL A 116 -13.83 6.17 22.07
N ARG A 117 -12.60 6.10 21.57
CA ARG A 117 -12.12 5.03 20.68
C ARG A 117 -11.44 3.93 21.49
N THR A 118 -10.67 4.32 22.52
CA THR A 118 -10.05 3.39 23.48
C THR A 118 -10.02 3.98 24.90
N ALA A 119 -10.18 3.12 25.92
CA ALA A 119 -10.14 3.52 27.32
C ALA A 119 -8.70 3.62 27.90
N PRO A 120 -8.48 4.34 29.02
CA PRO A 120 -7.17 4.48 29.64
C PRO A 120 -6.60 3.13 30.08
N GLY A 121 -5.40 2.82 29.64
CA GLY A 121 -4.69 1.61 30.08
C GLY A 121 -5.36 0.31 29.66
N GLU A 122 -6.19 0.32 28.60
CA GLU A 122 -6.69 -0.93 28.03
C GLU A 122 -5.51 -1.80 27.55
N LYS A 123 -5.56 -3.06 27.94
CA LYS A 123 -4.62 -4.09 27.48
C LYS A 123 -4.71 -4.12 25.96
N LYS A 124 -3.59 -3.78 25.30
CA LYS A 124 -3.18 -4.23 23.96
C LYS A 124 -4.20 -5.20 23.35
N ARG A 125 -5.08 -4.73 22.47
CA ARG A 125 -6.22 -5.52 21.95
C ARG A 125 -5.67 -6.70 21.16
N MET A 126 -5.55 -7.83 21.85
CA MET A 126 -5.07 -9.07 21.27
C MET A 126 -6.21 -9.68 20.44
N VAL A 127 -5.94 -9.93 19.17
CA VAL A 127 -6.89 -10.52 18.22
C VAL A 127 -6.37 -11.85 17.71
N SER A 128 -7.31 -12.70 17.26
CA SER A 128 -7.02 -13.93 16.54
C SER A 128 -7.93 -13.97 15.33
N PHE A 129 -7.37 -14.02 14.13
CA PHE A 129 -8.15 -14.17 12.89
C PHE A 129 -7.52 -15.19 11.97
N CYS A 130 -8.29 -15.65 10.98
CA CYS A 130 -7.77 -16.48 9.91
C CYS A 130 -7.97 -15.78 8.57
N GLY A 131 -7.01 -15.95 7.68
CA GLY A 131 -7.02 -15.30 6.38
C GLY A 131 -6.05 -15.98 5.42
N ILE A 132 -6.10 -15.56 4.16
CA ILE A 132 -5.17 -15.99 3.13
C ILE A 132 -3.98 -15.04 3.10
N ILE A 133 -2.77 -15.58 3.00
CA ILE A 133 -1.58 -14.79 2.71
C ILE A 133 -1.71 -14.24 1.28
N GLU A 134 -1.73 -12.93 1.14
CA GLU A 134 -1.77 -12.22 -0.14
C GLU A 134 -0.39 -11.69 -0.54
N VAL A 135 0.39 -11.22 0.43
CA VAL A 135 1.74 -10.68 0.22
C VAL A 135 2.66 -11.23 1.31
N LEU A 136 3.87 -11.60 0.89
CA LEU A 136 4.99 -11.95 1.77
C LEU A 136 6.20 -11.06 1.45
N PRO A 137 7.10 -10.84 2.42
CA PRO A 137 8.38 -10.17 2.17
C PRO A 137 9.33 -11.04 1.35
N ASP A 138 10.11 -10.41 0.46
CA ASP A 138 11.02 -11.10 -0.48
C ASP A 138 12.19 -11.84 0.21
N LEU A 139 12.58 -11.40 1.42
CA LEU A 139 13.75 -11.90 2.14
C LEU A 139 13.39 -12.93 3.24
N GLY A 140 12.22 -13.55 3.15
CA GLY A 140 11.76 -14.61 4.06
C GLY A 140 10.57 -14.19 4.92
N PRO A 141 10.19 -14.97 5.95
CA PRO A 141 8.94 -14.77 6.68
C PRO A 141 8.94 -13.59 7.64
N ILE A 142 10.07 -12.88 7.81
CA ILE A 142 10.18 -11.70 8.68
C ILE A 142 10.00 -10.45 7.83
N GLY A 143 9.12 -9.56 8.26
CA GLY A 143 8.69 -8.37 7.53
C GLY A 143 7.16 -8.28 7.53
N ASP A 144 6.63 -7.39 6.70
CA ASP A 144 5.20 -7.16 6.66
C ASP A 144 4.51 -8.13 5.72
N TRP A 145 3.49 -8.80 6.24
CA TRP A 145 2.63 -9.69 5.48
C TRP A 145 1.31 -8.97 5.21
N THR A 146 0.69 -9.24 4.07
CA THR A 146 -0.73 -8.94 3.90
C THR A 146 -1.52 -10.22 4.03
N VAL A 147 -2.44 -10.28 4.99
CA VAL A 147 -3.31 -11.42 5.24
C VAL A 147 -4.77 -10.99 5.13
N SER A 148 -5.45 -11.39 4.07
CA SER A 148 -6.84 -11.00 3.77
C SER A 148 -7.10 -9.49 3.87
N GLY A 149 -6.16 -8.68 3.36
CA GLY A 149 -6.19 -7.21 3.38
C GLY A 149 -5.56 -6.54 4.60
N VAL A 150 -5.34 -7.30 5.68
CA VAL A 150 -4.77 -6.79 6.95
C VAL A 150 -3.25 -6.80 6.88
N VAL A 151 -2.62 -5.68 7.24
CA VAL A 151 -1.16 -5.61 7.40
C VAL A 151 -0.77 -6.28 8.70
N VAL A 152 0.11 -7.26 8.62
CA VAL A 152 0.59 -8.05 9.75
C VAL A 152 2.10 -7.90 9.84
N HIS A 153 2.58 -7.19 10.85
CA HIS A 153 4.00 -7.02 11.13
C HIS A 153 4.56 -8.30 11.77
N VAL A 154 5.45 -8.98 11.04
CA VAL A 154 6.10 -10.22 11.48
C VAL A 154 7.54 -9.93 11.83
N THR A 155 7.93 -10.22 13.08
CA THR A 155 9.28 -9.97 13.58
C THR A 155 9.99 -11.29 13.89
N ALA A 156 11.28 -11.22 14.22
CA ALA A 156 12.01 -12.37 14.74
C ALA A 156 11.43 -12.96 16.05
N SER A 157 10.56 -12.23 16.74
CA SER A 157 9.87 -12.69 17.96
C SER A 157 8.51 -13.34 17.70
N THR A 158 7.99 -13.25 16.46
CA THR A 158 6.74 -13.89 16.08
C THR A 158 6.94 -15.40 15.96
N ALA A 159 6.12 -16.19 16.67
CA ALA A 159 6.15 -17.64 16.54
C ALA A 159 5.44 -18.08 15.27
N ILE A 160 6.15 -18.67 14.31
CA ILE A 160 5.58 -19.17 13.05
C ILE A 160 5.55 -20.70 13.08
N ASP A 161 4.35 -21.27 13.05
CA ASP A 161 4.10 -22.70 13.00
C ASP A 161 3.77 -23.13 11.56
N GLU A 162 4.77 -23.72 10.90
CA GLU A 162 4.67 -24.28 9.54
C GLU A 162 4.48 -25.81 9.53
N THR A 163 4.09 -26.42 10.66
CA THR A 163 3.94 -27.89 10.76
C THR A 163 2.95 -28.49 9.77
N LYS A 164 2.01 -27.68 9.26
CA LYS A 164 0.96 -28.06 8.32
C LYS A 164 1.20 -27.60 6.88
N GLY A 165 2.35 -27.00 6.61
CA GLY A 165 2.69 -26.44 5.31
C GLY A 165 3.55 -25.19 5.45
N THR A 166 4.19 -24.80 4.35
CA THR A 166 5.00 -23.57 4.26
C THR A 166 4.11 -22.36 4.07
N ALA A 167 4.46 -21.23 4.70
CA ALA A 167 3.84 -19.95 4.43
C ALA A 167 4.18 -19.52 3.00
N ALA A 168 3.15 -19.41 2.16
CA ALA A 168 3.26 -18.93 0.78
C ALA A 168 2.02 -18.12 0.42
N VAL A 169 2.10 -17.29 -0.61
CA VAL A 169 0.93 -16.59 -1.15
C VAL A 169 -0.16 -17.61 -1.51
N GLN A 170 -1.42 -17.25 -1.26
CA GLN A 170 -2.62 -18.12 -1.34
C GLN A 170 -2.74 -19.20 -0.25
N VAL A 171 -1.82 -19.29 0.72
CA VAL A 171 -1.93 -20.25 1.83
C VAL A 171 -2.73 -19.65 3.00
N PRO A 172 -3.68 -20.40 3.59
CA PRO A 172 -4.41 -19.94 4.75
C PRO A 172 -3.58 -20.00 6.03
N VAL A 173 -3.69 -18.96 6.84
CA VAL A 173 -3.05 -18.87 8.16
C VAL A 173 -4.04 -18.45 9.23
N ARG A 174 -3.71 -18.80 10.48
CA ARG A 174 -4.27 -18.15 11.68
C ARG A 174 -3.23 -17.18 12.22
N VAL A 175 -3.58 -15.91 12.34
CA VAL A 175 -2.75 -14.88 12.95
C VAL A 175 -3.29 -14.55 14.34
N ARG A 176 -2.40 -14.45 15.33
CA ARG A 176 -2.66 -13.80 16.61
C ARG A 176 -1.69 -12.66 16.81
N GLY A 177 -2.20 -11.54 17.28
CA GLY A 177 -1.38 -10.36 17.48
C GLY A 177 -2.14 -9.20 18.08
N GLU A 178 -1.42 -8.13 18.32
CA GLU A 178 -1.92 -6.89 18.90
C GLU A 178 -2.28 -5.90 17.79
N VAL A 179 -3.52 -5.41 17.80
CA VAL A 179 -3.95 -4.35 16.87
C VAL A 179 -3.28 -3.02 17.27
N GLN A 180 -2.70 -2.35 16.29
CA GLN A 180 -2.04 -1.04 16.43
C GLN A 180 -3.03 0.11 16.18
N ALA A 181 -2.58 1.35 16.40
CA ALA A 181 -3.41 2.54 16.23
C ALA A 181 -3.80 2.79 14.76
N ASP A 182 -2.97 2.36 13.82
CA ASP A 182 -3.20 2.40 12.37
C ASP A 182 -3.97 1.17 11.87
N LEU A 183 -4.51 0.33 12.78
CA LEU A 183 -5.26 -0.90 12.50
C LEU A 183 -4.43 -2.09 11.97
N SER A 184 -3.11 -1.93 11.80
CA SER A 184 -2.20 -3.05 11.54
C SER A 184 -2.13 -4.01 12.75
N ILE A 185 -1.52 -5.19 12.55
CA ILE A 185 -1.37 -6.19 13.61
C ILE A 185 0.11 -6.51 13.83
N ASN A 186 0.61 -6.29 15.05
CA ASN A 186 1.88 -6.85 15.49
C ASN A 186 1.69 -8.32 15.86
N ALA A 187 2.16 -9.24 15.04
CA ALA A 187 1.93 -10.67 15.22
C ALA A 187 2.77 -11.27 16.35
N THR A 188 2.11 -12.00 17.24
CA THR A 188 2.76 -12.84 18.26
C THR A 188 2.87 -14.29 17.82
N GLU A 189 1.89 -14.78 17.04
CA GLU A 189 1.84 -16.16 16.56
C GLU A 189 1.17 -16.20 15.18
N ILE A 190 1.75 -16.96 14.25
CA ILE A 190 1.17 -17.30 12.95
C ILE A 190 1.20 -18.81 12.82
N VAL A 191 0.06 -19.42 12.47
CA VAL A 191 -0.04 -20.86 12.24
C VAL A 191 -0.53 -21.11 10.83
N VAL A 192 0.30 -21.75 10.01
CA VAL A 192 -0.07 -22.21 8.67
C VAL A 192 -1.13 -23.30 8.79
N LYS A 193 -2.14 -23.23 7.92
CA LYS A 193 -3.26 -24.17 7.89
C LYS A 193 -3.32 -24.87 6.54
N GLU A 194 -3.80 -26.10 6.54
CA GLU A 194 -4.17 -26.84 5.32
C GLU A 194 -5.46 -26.30 4.70
N ALA A 195 -6.30 -25.61 5.50
CA ALA A 195 -7.55 -25.00 5.09
C ALA A 195 -7.91 -23.83 6.01
N MET A 196 -8.75 -22.91 5.54
CA MET A 196 -9.25 -21.79 6.36
C MET A 196 -9.84 -22.28 7.68
N CYS A 197 -9.50 -21.60 8.78
CA CYS A 197 -10.04 -21.97 10.09
C CYS A 197 -11.55 -21.79 10.10
N GLY A 198 -12.28 -22.76 10.64
CA GLY A 198 -13.73 -22.65 10.84
C GLY A 198 -14.59 -23.08 9.65
N GLY A 199 -14.01 -23.67 8.60
CA GLY A 199 -14.79 -24.20 7.47
C GLY A 199 -15.42 -23.11 6.60
N PHE A 200 -14.92 -21.87 6.69
CA PHE A 200 -15.33 -20.79 5.79
C PHE A 200 -14.86 -21.10 4.36
N ASN A 201 -15.80 -21.03 3.45
CA ASN A 201 -15.62 -21.32 2.04
C ASN A 201 -14.53 -20.44 1.44
N GLN A 202 -13.73 -21.01 0.53
CA GLN A 202 -12.89 -20.20 -0.33
C GLN A 202 -13.78 -19.29 -1.21
N PRO A 203 -13.32 -18.09 -1.56
CA PRO A 203 -14.00 -17.31 -2.58
C PRO A 203 -14.04 -18.11 -3.89
N THR A 204 -15.22 -18.24 -4.47
CA THR A 204 -15.44 -18.83 -5.81
C THR A 204 -15.18 -17.82 -6.91
N SER A 205 -15.29 -16.53 -6.59
CA SER A 205 -14.85 -15.44 -7.45
C SER A 205 -14.34 -14.28 -6.62
N MET A 206 -13.46 -13.50 -7.24
CA MET A 206 -12.94 -12.25 -6.71
C MET A 206 -12.94 -11.23 -7.84
N SER A 207 -13.44 -10.03 -7.56
CA SER A 207 -13.12 -8.84 -8.32
C SER A 207 -12.36 -7.88 -7.42
N PHE A 208 -11.40 -7.16 -7.99
CA PHE A 208 -10.79 -6.03 -7.32
C PHE A 208 -10.48 -4.90 -8.29
N SER A 209 -10.32 -3.70 -7.77
CA SER A 209 -9.88 -2.54 -8.54
C SER A 209 -8.80 -1.81 -7.78
N VAL A 210 -7.80 -1.31 -8.50
CA VAL A 210 -6.69 -0.53 -7.95
C VAL A 210 -6.70 0.85 -8.60
N LEU A 211 -6.73 1.89 -7.76
CA LEU A 211 -6.67 3.28 -8.16
C LEU A 211 -5.49 3.95 -7.46
N HIS A 212 -4.55 4.47 -8.25
CA HIS A 212 -3.47 5.29 -7.73
C HIS A 212 -3.94 6.74 -7.52
N LEU A 213 -3.60 7.32 -6.37
CA LEU A 213 -3.96 8.69 -6.02
C LEU A 213 -2.87 9.65 -6.48
N LYS A 214 -3.31 10.77 -7.05
CA LYS A 214 -2.45 11.83 -7.57
C LYS A 214 -2.20 12.87 -6.46
N PRO A 215 -0.95 13.24 -6.15
CA PRO A 215 -0.67 14.31 -5.21
C PRO A 215 -1.09 15.68 -5.77
N THR A 216 -1.59 16.54 -4.88
CA THR A 216 -1.87 17.95 -5.21
C THR A 216 -0.64 18.83 -4.97
N VAL A 217 -0.76 20.12 -5.27
CA VAL A 217 0.31 21.11 -5.01
C VAL A 217 0.59 21.31 -3.52
N ASP A 218 -0.35 20.95 -2.65
CA ASP A 218 -0.24 21.11 -1.19
C ASP A 218 0.31 19.84 -0.51
N ALA A 219 0.42 18.74 -1.25
CA ALA A 219 0.94 17.48 -0.74
C ALA A 219 2.46 17.57 -0.44
N PRO A 220 2.95 16.90 0.61
CA PRO A 220 4.39 16.72 0.82
C PRO A 220 5.08 16.09 -0.40
N GLU A 221 6.35 16.42 -0.61
CA GLU A 221 7.12 15.91 -1.73
C GLU A 221 7.24 14.38 -1.66
N GLY A 222 6.82 13.68 -2.73
CA GLY A 222 6.81 12.22 -2.77
C GLY A 222 5.61 11.56 -2.07
N ALA A 223 4.61 12.34 -1.66
CA ALA A 223 3.34 11.82 -1.18
C ALA A 223 2.65 10.96 -2.25
N GLU A 224 2.27 9.75 -1.87
CA GLU A 224 1.62 8.79 -2.75
C GLU A 224 0.45 8.13 -2.02
N GLY A 225 -0.49 7.57 -2.78
CA GLY A 225 -1.54 6.77 -2.20
C GLY A 225 -2.20 5.84 -3.20
N VAL A 226 -2.91 4.86 -2.67
CA VAL A 226 -3.62 3.85 -3.44
C VAL A 226 -4.95 3.52 -2.79
N VAL A 227 -5.97 3.32 -3.61
CA VAL A 227 -7.26 2.77 -3.22
C VAL A 227 -7.43 1.41 -3.85
N ILE A 228 -7.84 0.44 -3.03
CA ILE A 228 -8.15 -0.91 -3.46
C ILE A 228 -9.57 -1.24 -3.06
N THR A 229 -10.42 -1.59 -4.02
CA THR A 229 -11.73 -2.18 -3.75
C THR A 229 -11.69 -3.67 -4.07
N ARG A 230 -12.40 -4.50 -3.30
CA ARG A 230 -12.50 -5.95 -3.57
C ARG A 230 -13.90 -6.46 -3.29
N SER A 231 -14.45 -7.26 -4.19
CA SER A 231 -15.66 -8.06 -3.95
C SER A 231 -15.33 -9.54 -4.05
N LEU A 232 -15.52 -10.26 -2.95
CA LEU A 232 -15.30 -11.70 -2.86
C LEU A 232 -16.65 -12.40 -2.78
N THR A 233 -16.94 -13.31 -3.71
CA THR A 233 -18.12 -14.19 -3.61
C THR A 233 -17.67 -15.54 -3.10
N PHE A 234 -18.36 -16.07 -2.10
CA PHE A 234 -18.05 -17.37 -1.50
C PHE A 234 -18.97 -18.48 -2.04
N VAL A 235 -18.61 -19.74 -1.80
CA VAL A 235 -19.38 -20.91 -2.29
C VAL A 235 -20.83 -20.92 -1.78
N ASP A 236 -21.09 -20.36 -0.60
CA ASP A 236 -22.45 -20.23 -0.05
C ASP A 236 -23.25 -19.07 -0.67
N GLY A 237 -22.67 -18.34 -1.63
CA GLY A 237 -23.25 -17.19 -2.29
C GLY A 237 -23.15 -15.89 -1.50
N SER A 238 -22.58 -15.90 -0.29
CA SER A 238 -22.30 -14.67 0.45
C SER A 238 -21.24 -13.83 -0.28
N VAL A 239 -21.34 -12.50 -0.12
CA VAL A 239 -20.40 -11.55 -0.72
C VAL A 239 -19.76 -10.71 0.37
N ARG A 240 -18.44 -10.65 0.39
CA ARG A 240 -17.67 -9.70 1.19
C ARG A 240 -17.16 -8.59 0.30
N LYS A 241 -17.30 -7.34 0.74
CA LYS A 241 -16.75 -6.17 0.06
C LYS A 241 -15.75 -5.47 0.97
N ASP A 242 -14.62 -5.11 0.39
CA ASP A 242 -13.50 -4.46 1.05
C ASP A 242 -13.14 -3.18 0.31
N LEU A 243 -12.89 -2.09 1.03
CA LEU A 243 -12.31 -0.86 0.50
C LEU A 243 -11.14 -0.46 1.38
N LYS A 244 -9.96 -0.32 0.79
CA LYS A 244 -8.76 0.11 1.48
C LYS A 244 -8.21 1.36 0.84
N VAL A 245 -7.82 2.34 1.64
CA VAL A 245 -7.03 3.49 1.22
C VAL A 245 -5.72 3.44 1.98
N ALA A 246 -4.59 3.44 1.28
CA ALA A 246 -3.26 3.49 1.87
C ALA A 246 -2.51 4.71 1.33
N VAL A 247 -1.68 5.31 2.18
CA VAL A 247 -0.92 6.52 1.88
C VAL A 247 0.50 6.38 2.41
N GLU A 248 1.44 7.01 1.72
CA GLU A 248 2.85 7.03 2.08
C GLU A 248 3.42 8.44 1.92
N HIS A 249 4.50 8.71 2.65
CA HIS A 249 5.22 10.00 2.65
C HIS A 249 4.33 11.23 2.91
N LEU A 250 3.19 11.06 3.58
CA LEU A 250 2.46 12.19 4.16
C LEU A 250 3.16 12.67 5.43
N LEU A 251 2.65 13.74 6.06
CA LEU A 251 3.28 14.24 7.29
C LEU A 251 3.21 13.15 8.38
N PRO A 252 4.32 12.84 9.09
CA PRO A 252 4.33 11.85 10.15
C PRO A 252 3.38 12.18 11.30
N GLY A 253 2.80 11.15 11.92
CA GLY A 253 1.95 11.31 13.11
C GLY A 253 0.75 12.23 12.89
N THR A 254 0.27 12.35 11.66
CA THR A 254 -0.79 13.27 11.24
C THR A 254 -2.05 12.51 10.81
N ALA A 255 -3.20 13.02 11.25
CA ALA A 255 -4.50 12.47 10.85
C ALA A 255 -4.98 13.13 9.56
N TYR A 256 -5.44 12.31 8.63
CA TYR A 256 -6.06 12.71 7.37
C TYR A 256 -7.45 12.08 7.27
N ASP A 257 -8.43 12.79 6.72
CA ASP A 257 -9.75 12.22 6.44
C ASP A 257 -9.82 11.72 4.99
N VAL A 258 -10.45 10.56 4.79
CA VAL A 258 -10.77 10.04 3.46
C VAL A 258 -12.20 10.43 3.10
N MET A 259 -12.34 11.21 2.04
CA MET A 259 -13.62 11.60 1.47
C MET A 259 -13.87 10.82 0.17
N ILE A 260 -15.00 10.13 0.05
CA ILE A 260 -15.42 9.43 -1.17
C ILE A 260 -16.79 9.95 -1.56
N ASP A 261 -16.92 10.55 -2.75
CA ASP A 261 -18.16 11.17 -3.22
C ASP A 261 -18.80 12.12 -2.19
N SER A 262 -17.97 12.91 -1.51
CA SER A 262 -18.34 13.79 -0.38
C SER A 262 -18.78 13.09 0.92
N PHE A 263 -18.80 11.76 0.95
CA PHE A 263 -18.99 10.99 2.17
C PHE A 263 -17.64 10.84 2.91
N ASN A 264 -17.62 11.11 4.22
CA ASN A 264 -16.42 10.87 5.03
C ASN A 264 -16.34 9.37 5.38
N ALA A 265 -15.44 8.67 4.69
CA ALA A 265 -15.21 7.24 4.83
C ALA A 265 -14.50 6.89 6.14
N GLY A 266 -13.70 7.81 6.67
CA GLY A 266 -13.00 7.68 7.94
C GLY A 266 -11.59 8.27 7.92
N PRO A 267 -10.93 8.33 9.07
CA PRO A 267 -9.58 8.87 9.17
C PRO A 267 -8.51 7.83 8.83
N ILE A 268 -7.38 8.31 8.33
CA ILE A 268 -6.08 7.65 8.28
C ILE A 268 -5.17 8.32 9.31
N MET A 269 -4.48 7.51 10.12
CA MET A 269 -3.44 7.98 11.04
C MET A 269 -2.09 7.56 10.49
N THR A 270 -1.22 8.53 10.14
CA THR A 270 0.13 8.19 9.68
C THR A 270 1.06 7.85 10.84
N ASN A 271 1.97 6.91 10.60
CA ASN A 271 3.05 6.53 11.50
C ASN A 271 4.19 7.58 11.46
N ASN A 272 5.34 7.26 12.07
CA ASN A 272 6.50 8.16 12.10
C ASN A 272 7.20 8.34 10.74
N GLU A 273 6.87 7.49 9.77
CA GLU A 273 7.41 7.50 8.40
C GLU A 273 6.44 8.16 7.41
N GLY A 274 5.27 8.60 7.88
CA GLY A 274 4.26 9.24 7.04
C GLY A 274 3.32 8.25 6.34
N GLU A 275 3.36 6.97 6.72
CA GLU A 275 2.54 5.91 6.13
C GLU A 275 1.29 5.66 6.97
N GLY A 276 0.17 5.39 6.34
CA GLY A 276 -1.06 5.04 7.04
C GLY A 276 -2.07 4.35 6.14
N HIS A 277 -3.09 3.75 6.74
CA HIS A 277 -4.18 3.18 5.97
C HIS A 277 -5.53 3.30 6.68
N LEU A 278 -6.59 3.26 5.87
CA LEU A 278 -7.96 3.04 6.26
C LEU A 278 -8.40 1.74 5.58
N PHE A 279 -8.90 0.79 6.36
CA PHE A 279 -9.45 -0.45 5.83
C PHE A 279 -10.91 -0.59 6.27
N LEU A 280 -11.80 -0.73 5.28
CA LEU A 280 -13.23 -0.90 5.46
C LEU A 280 -13.65 -2.27 4.92
N SER A 281 -14.50 -2.99 5.65
CA SER A 281 -15.05 -4.27 5.21
C SER A 281 -16.51 -4.47 5.59
N THR A 282 -17.27 -5.19 4.76
CA THR A 282 -18.60 -5.68 5.15
C THR A 282 -18.54 -6.88 6.10
N ALA A 283 -17.36 -7.48 6.28
CA ALA A 283 -17.12 -8.54 7.25
C ALA A 283 -16.48 -7.97 8.52
N ASP A 284 -16.80 -8.57 9.67
CA ASP A 284 -16.20 -8.24 10.96
C ASP A 284 -14.77 -8.80 11.03
N ILE A 285 -13.81 -8.00 10.58
CA ILE A 285 -12.40 -8.38 10.43
C ILE A 285 -11.54 -7.49 11.32
N PRO A 286 -10.65 -8.07 12.14
CA PRO A 286 -9.70 -7.27 12.90
C PRO A 286 -8.86 -6.37 12.01
N GLY A 287 -8.83 -5.08 12.35
CA GLY A 287 -8.12 -4.06 11.58
C GLY A 287 -8.92 -3.46 10.42
N ALA A 288 -10.15 -3.93 10.20
CA ALA A 288 -11.11 -3.26 9.33
C ALA A 288 -12.18 -2.56 10.17
N GLU A 289 -12.54 -1.35 9.77
CA GLU A 289 -13.76 -0.68 10.22
C GLU A 289 -14.94 -1.12 9.33
N PRO A 290 -16.20 -0.99 9.79
CA PRO A 290 -17.36 -1.38 8.97
C PRO A 290 -17.48 -0.55 7.70
N LEU A 291 -17.62 -1.21 6.54
CA LEU A 291 -17.85 -0.53 5.25
C LEU A 291 -19.28 0.05 5.18
N PRO A 292 -19.45 1.39 5.14
CA PRO A 292 -20.76 2.03 5.07
C PRO A 292 -21.52 1.63 3.81
N THR A 293 -22.84 1.47 3.91
CA THR A 293 -23.71 1.05 2.80
C THR A 293 -23.59 1.99 1.60
N GLU A 294 -23.40 3.28 1.84
CA GLU A 294 -23.18 4.32 0.83
C GLU A 294 -21.96 4.06 -0.05
N LEU A 295 -20.95 3.36 0.47
CA LEU A 295 -19.69 3.06 -0.22
C LEU A 295 -19.62 1.63 -0.77
N GLN A 296 -20.68 0.82 -0.61
CA GLN A 296 -20.64 -0.59 -1.03
C GLN A 296 -20.86 -0.80 -2.52
N ASP A 297 -21.40 0.18 -3.24
CA ASP A 297 -21.54 0.10 -4.70
C ASP A 297 -20.29 0.66 -5.41
N PHE A 298 -19.25 -0.18 -5.53
CA PHE A 298 -17.96 0.23 -6.07
C PHE A 298 -18.01 0.71 -7.53
N ASP A 299 -19.01 0.29 -8.30
CA ASP A 299 -19.18 0.74 -9.69
C ASP A 299 -19.84 2.13 -9.77
N ALA A 300 -20.43 2.61 -8.68
CA ALA A 300 -21.04 3.93 -8.58
C ALA A 300 -20.08 5.00 -8.03
N LEU A 301 -18.94 4.59 -7.45
CA LEU A 301 -17.97 5.52 -6.87
C LEU A 301 -17.34 6.38 -7.95
N GLN A 302 -17.16 7.68 -7.68
CA GLN A 302 -16.63 8.62 -8.67
C GLN A 302 -15.29 9.21 -8.24
N ARG A 303 -15.19 9.73 -7.02
CA ARG A 303 -14.03 10.48 -6.56
C ARG A 303 -13.63 10.09 -5.15
N VAL A 304 -12.32 10.10 -4.91
CA VAL A 304 -11.72 9.98 -3.59
C VAL A 304 -10.72 11.12 -3.35
N ASP A 305 -10.77 11.71 -2.17
CA ASP A 305 -9.82 12.72 -1.71
C ASP A 305 -9.32 12.35 -0.31
N VAL A 306 -8.00 12.45 -0.10
CA VAL A 306 -7.37 12.40 1.23
C VAL A 306 -7.08 13.83 1.64
N ILE A 307 -7.75 14.30 2.70
CA ILE A 307 -7.72 15.69 3.13
C ILE A 307 -7.08 15.83 4.51
N ASP A 308 -6.40 16.95 4.75
CA ASP A 308 -5.87 17.25 6.09
C ASP A 308 -6.95 17.88 7.01
N SER A 309 -6.54 18.23 8.23
CA SER A 309 -7.44 18.87 9.21
C SER A 309 -7.97 20.26 8.79
N GLY A 310 -7.35 20.89 7.79
CA GLY A 310 -7.79 22.14 7.19
C GLY A 310 -8.72 21.95 5.98
N ALA A 311 -9.11 20.71 5.68
CA ALA A 311 -9.84 20.29 4.47
C ALA A 311 -9.07 20.57 3.17
N VAL A 312 -7.74 20.70 3.25
CA VAL A 312 -6.87 20.81 2.07
C VAL A 312 -6.68 19.40 1.52
N VAL A 313 -6.93 19.23 0.22
CA VAL A 313 -6.76 17.95 -0.47
C VAL A 313 -5.28 17.69 -0.70
N MET A 314 -4.75 16.61 -0.13
CA MET A 314 -3.36 16.18 -0.31
C MET A 314 -3.24 15.19 -1.46
N LEU A 315 -4.14 14.20 -1.52
CA LEU A 315 -4.16 13.20 -2.57
C LEU A 315 -5.58 13.11 -3.15
N THR A 316 -5.71 12.90 -4.45
CA THR A 316 -7.01 12.80 -5.14
C THR A 316 -7.02 11.71 -6.20
N GLY A 317 -8.17 11.09 -6.46
CA GLY A 317 -8.33 10.07 -7.48
C GLY A 317 -9.73 10.04 -8.06
N ASP A 318 -9.83 9.62 -9.33
CA ASP A 318 -11.07 9.35 -10.05
C ASP A 318 -11.21 7.83 -10.21
N PHE A 319 -12.31 7.24 -9.72
CA PHE A 319 -12.55 5.80 -9.83
C PHE A 319 -12.74 5.32 -11.27
N ALA A 320 -13.01 6.22 -12.23
CA ALA A 320 -12.96 5.88 -13.65
C ALA A 320 -11.55 5.48 -14.13
N ASP A 321 -10.49 5.94 -13.44
CA ASP A 321 -9.10 5.58 -13.72
C ASP A 321 -8.69 4.24 -13.07
N ALA A 322 -9.57 3.57 -12.32
CA ALA A 322 -9.24 2.36 -11.58
C ALA A 322 -9.04 1.14 -12.51
N LYS A 323 -7.90 0.46 -12.37
CA LYS A 323 -7.63 -0.80 -13.08
C LYS A 323 -8.42 -1.93 -12.42
N LYS A 324 -9.36 -2.56 -13.15
CA LYS A 324 -10.21 -3.65 -12.64
C LYS A 324 -9.66 -5.03 -13.03
N VAL A 325 -9.72 -5.97 -12.09
CA VAL A 325 -9.44 -7.40 -12.30
C VAL A 325 -10.65 -8.18 -11.77
N ASP A 326 -11.32 -8.94 -12.63
CA ASP A 326 -12.48 -9.75 -12.24
C ASP A 326 -12.64 -11.00 -13.12
N ARG A 327 -13.72 -11.77 -12.91
CA ARG A 327 -13.98 -13.01 -13.67
C ARG A 327 -14.20 -12.77 -15.16
N ASP A 328 -14.72 -11.59 -15.52
CA ASP A 328 -15.02 -11.17 -16.89
C ASP A 328 -13.87 -10.32 -17.48
N HIS A 329 -12.92 -9.87 -16.65
CA HIS A 329 -11.66 -9.21 -16.98
C HIS A 329 -10.49 -9.98 -16.35
N PRO A 330 -10.21 -11.22 -16.80
CA PRO A 330 -9.16 -12.05 -16.22
C PRO A 330 -7.79 -11.36 -16.27
N GLY A 331 -6.88 -11.83 -15.42
CA GLY A 331 -5.46 -11.50 -15.55
C GLY A 331 -4.94 -11.87 -16.95
N PRO A 332 -3.74 -11.40 -17.33
CA PRO A 332 -3.22 -11.60 -18.68
C PRO A 332 -3.06 -13.10 -18.99
N ASP A 333 -3.30 -13.48 -20.25
CA ASP A 333 -3.10 -14.83 -20.80
C ASP A 333 -1.65 -15.32 -20.66
N TYR A 334 -0.72 -14.36 -20.61
CA TYR A 334 0.69 -14.57 -20.35
C TYR A 334 1.21 -13.52 -19.37
N LEU A 335 2.04 -13.94 -18.42
CA LEU A 335 2.79 -13.03 -17.57
C LEU A 335 4.17 -13.62 -17.29
N ALA A 336 5.22 -12.88 -17.60
CA ALA A 336 6.59 -13.18 -17.18
C ALA A 336 7.24 -11.97 -16.53
N VAL A 337 8.16 -12.24 -15.62
CA VAL A 337 8.86 -11.21 -14.83
C VAL A 337 10.35 -11.46 -14.87
N ALA A 338 11.12 -10.41 -15.13
CA ALA A 338 12.58 -10.42 -14.99
C ALA A 338 12.97 -9.55 -13.78
N ILE A 339 13.72 -10.13 -12.84
CA ILE A 339 14.32 -9.38 -11.73
C ILE A 339 15.67 -8.86 -12.18
N LEU A 340 15.82 -7.54 -12.23
CA LEU A 340 17.00 -6.89 -12.80
C LEU A 340 18.04 -6.66 -11.73
N LYS A 341 19.24 -7.17 -11.98
CA LYS A 341 20.36 -7.16 -11.04
C LYS A 341 21.57 -6.51 -11.66
N ASP A 342 22.36 -5.84 -10.82
CA ASP A 342 23.68 -5.37 -11.21
C ASP A 342 24.72 -6.52 -11.20
N ALA A 343 25.96 -6.20 -11.57
CA ALA A 343 27.09 -7.13 -11.53
C ALA A 343 27.39 -7.68 -10.11
N SER A 344 26.90 -7.02 -9.04
CA SER A 344 27.03 -7.47 -7.65
C SER A 344 25.87 -8.36 -7.19
N SER A 345 24.92 -8.67 -8.09
CA SER A 345 23.66 -9.37 -7.82
C SER A 345 22.68 -8.60 -6.92
N SER A 346 22.87 -7.30 -6.76
CA SER A 346 21.92 -6.41 -6.08
C SER A 346 20.73 -6.17 -7.00
N VAL A 347 19.52 -6.31 -6.47
CA VAL A 347 18.29 -6.06 -7.23
C VAL A 347 18.09 -4.55 -7.36
N LEU A 348 18.08 -4.07 -8.60
CA LEU A 348 17.94 -2.66 -8.94
C LEU A 348 16.75 -2.38 -9.86
N GLY A 349 15.97 -3.40 -10.21
CA GLY A 349 14.80 -3.20 -11.05
C GLY A 349 13.99 -4.47 -11.26
N MET A 350 12.93 -4.30 -12.02
CA MET A 350 12.07 -5.37 -12.50
C MET A 350 11.51 -5.00 -13.87
N ALA A 351 11.38 -5.99 -14.74
CA ALA A 351 10.58 -5.91 -15.95
C ALA A 351 9.44 -6.93 -15.91
N ALA A 352 8.28 -6.58 -16.45
CA ALA A 352 7.14 -7.48 -16.59
C ALA A 352 6.62 -7.44 -18.03
N ALA A 353 6.49 -8.62 -18.62
CA ALA A 353 5.94 -8.85 -19.95
C ALA A 353 4.57 -9.52 -19.81
N ALA A 354 3.54 -8.95 -20.43
CA ALA A 354 2.18 -9.45 -20.34
C ALA A 354 1.49 -9.49 -21.71
N VAL A 355 0.68 -10.53 -21.93
CA VAL A 355 -0.24 -10.60 -23.06
C VAL A 355 -1.65 -10.78 -22.53
N LYS A 356 -2.58 -9.95 -22.97
CA LYS A 356 -4.01 -10.10 -22.70
C LYS A 356 -4.79 -9.92 -23.98
N ASP A 357 -5.56 -10.95 -24.34
CA ASP A 357 -6.18 -11.08 -25.65
C ASP A 357 -5.10 -10.96 -26.75
N ASP A 358 -5.14 -9.89 -27.57
CA ASP A 358 -4.12 -9.58 -28.59
C ASP A 358 -3.21 -8.39 -28.19
N GLN A 359 -3.37 -7.85 -26.99
CA GLN A 359 -2.58 -6.72 -26.50
C GLN A 359 -1.35 -7.19 -25.74
N GLN A 360 -0.21 -6.58 -26.04
CA GLN A 360 1.07 -6.90 -25.43
C GLN A 360 1.57 -5.68 -24.69
N GLU A 361 2.01 -5.89 -23.45
CA GLU A 361 2.53 -4.85 -22.56
C GLU A 361 3.89 -5.26 -22.02
N LEU A 362 4.82 -4.30 -21.96
CA LEU A 362 6.08 -4.43 -21.27
C LEU A 362 6.24 -3.25 -20.30
N VAL A 363 6.36 -3.53 -19.01
CA VAL A 363 6.63 -2.53 -17.98
C VAL A 363 8.04 -2.73 -17.47
N LEU A 364 8.85 -1.68 -17.44
CA LEU A 364 10.21 -1.67 -16.90
C LEU A 364 10.30 -0.62 -15.79
N THR A 365 10.83 -1.02 -14.63
CA THR A 365 11.14 -0.12 -13.53
C THR A 365 12.55 -0.41 -13.02
N VAL A 366 13.40 0.61 -12.98
CA VAL A 366 14.79 0.52 -12.51
C VAL A 366 15.10 1.70 -11.59
N TRP A 367 15.80 1.43 -10.49
CA TRP A 367 16.19 2.43 -9.50
C TRP A 367 17.69 2.34 -9.18
N GLY A 368 18.20 3.37 -8.52
CA GLY A 368 19.62 3.45 -8.16
C GLY A 368 20.53 3.79 -9.35
N LEU A 369 19.96 4.33 -10.43
CA LEU A 369 20.68 4.83 -11.58
C LEU A 369 21.29 6.20 -11.30
N THR A 370 22.24 6.63 -12.12
CA THR A 370 22.79 7.97 -12.04
C THR A 370 21.74 8.99 -12.49
N PRO A 371 21.39 10.00 -11.67
CA PRO A 371 20.37 10.98 -12.04
C PRO A 371 20.67 11.72 -13.34
N GLY A 372 19.67 11.84 -14.22
CA GLY A 372 19.76 12.58 -15.49
C GLY A 372 20.54 11.87 -16.60
N GLU A 373 21.15 10.72 -16.34
CA GLU A 373 21.90 9.95 -17.35
C GLU A 373 20.98 9.15 -18.28
N THR A 374 21.47 8.90 -19.50
CA THR A 374 20.75 8.10 -20.50
C THR A 374 21.27 6.67 -20.54
N TYR A 375 20.36 5.72 -20.74
CA TYR A 375 20.62 4.29 -20.81
C TYR A 375 19.94 3.68 -22.02
N THR A 376 20.63 2.79 -22.73
CA THR A 376 20.03 2.00 -23.81
C THR A 376 19.31 0.80 -23.23
N LEU A 377 18.02 0.65 -23.53
CA LEU A 377 17.26 -0.56 -23.26
C LEU A 377 17.51 -1.58 -24.37
N GLU A 378 18.02 -2.74 -23.99
CA GLU A 378 18.24 -3.87 -24.88
C GLU A 378 17.35 -5.04 -24.46
N ALA A 379 16.80 -5.76 -25.44
CA ALA A 379 16.14 -7.04 -25.20
C ALA A 379 16.64 -8.09 -26.18
N ASP A 380 16.99 -9.27 -25.67
CA ASP A 380 17.50 -10.40 -26.46
C ASP A 380 18.65 -10.08 -27.43
N GLY A 381 19.49 -9.09 -27.11
CA GLY A 381 20.62 -8.67 -27.96
C GLY A 381 20.32 -7.56 -28.96
N GLU A 382 19.11 -6.98 -28.93
CA GLU A 382 18.68 -5.91 -29.85
C GLU A 382 18.31 -4.63 -29.09
N ASP A 383 18.83 -3.49 -29.55
CA ASP A 383 18.51 -2.17 -29.01
C ASP A 383 17.02 -1.84 -29.24
N ALA A 384 16.31 -1.54 -28.16
CA ALA A 384 14.88 -1.26 -28.18
C ALA A 384 14.55 0.23 -28.04
N ASP A 385 15.18 0.92 -27.09
CA ASP A 385 14.90 2.34 -26.80
C ASP A 385 16.07 3.00 -26.04
N VAL A 386 16.04 4.34 -25.93
CA VAL A 386 16.97 5.12 -25.11
C VAL A 386 16.18 5.86 -24.03
N LEU A 387 16.46 5.53 -22.77
CA LEU A 387 15.73 5.99 -21.60
C LEU A 387 16.58 6.93 -20.77
N THR A 388 15.98 8.00 -20.24
CA THR A 388 16.68 8.95 -19.36
C THR A 388 16.24 8.72 -17.92
N ALA A 389 17.20 8.53 -17.02
CA ALA A 389 16.92 8.46 -15.59
C ALA A 389 16.46 9.83 -15.07
N SER A 390 15.47 9.83 -14.19
CA SER A 390 15.00 11.04 -13.52
C SER A 390 16.07 11.67 -12.63
N GLU A 391 15.79 12.86 -12.10
CA GLU A 391 16.62 13.54 -11.08
C GLU A 391 16.78 12.74 -9.77
N ARG A 392 16.00 11.67 -9.58
CA ARG A 392 16.11 10.76 -8.43
C ARG A 392 16.78 9.43 -8.78
N GLY A 393 17.27 9.26 -10.01
CA GLY A 393 17.94 8.04 -10.44
C GLY A 393 16.99 6.87 -10.67
N HIS A 394 15.79 7.14 -11.17
CA HIS A 394 14.80 6.11 -11.55
C HIS A 394 14.48 6.17 -13.04
N ILE A 395 14.21 5.00 -13.62
CA ILE A 395 13.57 4.85 -14.92
C ILE A 395 12.30 4.04 -14.70
N GLN A 396 11.20 4.53 -15.24
CA GLN A 396 9.96 3.79 -15.33
C GLN A 396 9.37 4.03 -16.71
N VAL A 397 9.11 2.95 -17.43
CA VAL A 397 8.52 3.01 -18.78
C VAL A 397 7.54 1.87 -18.96
N GLU A 398 6.45 2.16 -19.66
CA GLU A 398 5.41 1.21 -20.04
C GLU A 398 5.29 1.26 -21.57
N TYR A 399 5.38 0.10 -22.20
CA TYR A 399 5.18 -0.08 -23.63
C TYR A 399 3.95 -0.92 -23.89
N SER A 400 3.17 -0.57 -24.92
CA SER A 400 1.98 -1.33 -25.30
C SER A 400 1.78 -1.35 -26.81
N THR A 401 1.28 -2.48 -27.35
CA THR A 401 0.82 -2.55 -28.75
C THR A 401 -0.42 -1.69 -29.02
N ASN A 402 -1.13 -1.29 -27.96
CA ASN A 402 -2.25 -0.35 -28.00
C ASN A 402 -2.04 0.79 -26.99
N ALA A 403 -0.91 1.51 -27.15
CA ALA A 403 -0.50 2.59 -26.28
C ALA A 403 -1.61 3.65 -26.08
N THR A 404 -2.02 3.85 -24.82
CA THR A 404 -2.92 4.92 -24.39
C THR A 404 -2.36 5.59 -23.12
N GLY A 405 -2.72 6.85 -22.86
CA GLY A 405 -2.25 7.57 -21.68
C GLY A 405 -0.72 7.79 -21.69
N HIS A 406 -0.04 7.25 -20.69
CA HIS A 406 1.42 7.37 -20.51
C HIS A 406 2.23 6.21 -21.14
N ALA A 407 1.56 5.18 -21.66
CA ALA A 407 2.23 4.08 -22.33
C ALA A 407 2.82 4.54 -23.67
N LEU A 408 4.03 4.09 -23.98
CA LEU A 408 4.69 4.27 -25.26
C LEU A 408 4.31 3.13 -26.22
N PRO A 409 4.38 3.37 -27.55
CA PRO A 409 4.22 2.28 -28.52
C PRO A 409 5.28 1.20 -28.31
N LEU A 410 4.89 -0.07 -28.30
CA LEU A 410 5.82 -1.20 -28.15
C LEU A 410 6.83 -1.25 -29.32
N PRO A 411 8.14 -1.06 -29.06
CA PRO A 411 9.18 -1.20 -30.07
C PRO A 411 9.22 -2.61 -30.63
N THR A 412 9.58 -2.76 -31.91
CA THR A 412 9.66 -4.07 -32.55
C THR A 412 10.65 -5.01 -31.86
N ALA A 413 11.75 -4.49 -31.30
CA ALA A 413 12.71 -5.28 -30.55
C ALA A 413 12.18 -5.84 -29.22
N LEU A 414 11.13 -5.21 -28.65
CA LEU A 414 10.45 -5.70 -27.45
C LEU A 414 9.25 -6.62 -27.77
N GLY A 415 8.99 -6.89 -29.05
CA GLY A 415 7.87 -7.70 -29.50
C GLY A 415 8.31 -8.94 -30.27
N PRO A 416 7.62 -10.08 -30.13
CA PRO A 416 6.50 -10.32 -29.22
C PRO A 416 6.95 -10.56 -27.77
N VAL A 417 6.26 -9.94 -26.80
CA VAL A 417 6.67 -9.93 -25.38
C VAL A 417 6.66 -11.31 -24.71
N ASP A 418 5.89 -12.26 -25.26
CA ASP A 418 5.80 -13.63 -24.74
C ASP A 418 6.95 -14.54 -25.19
N GLU A 419 7.79 -14.06 -26.12
CA GLU A 419 9.01 -14.74 -26.56
C GLU A 419 10.28 -14.14 -25.95
N LEU A 420 10.19 -13.01 -25.25
CA LEU A 420 11.35 -12.35 -24.63
C LEU A 420 12.02 -13.25 -23.60
N ILE A 421 13.35 -13.34 -23.68
CA ILE A 421 14.16 -14.16 -22.76
C ILE A 421 14.91 -13.26 -21.79
N HIS A 422 15.49 -12.17 -22.27
CA HIS A 422 16.45 -11.33 -21.57
C HIS A 422 16.15 -9.85 -21.78
N VAL A 423 16.41 -9.04 -20.76
CA VAL A 423 16.36 -7.58 -20.85
C VAL A 423 17.46 -6.94 -20.01
N GLU A 424 18.04 -5.86 -20.53
CA GLU A 424 19.08 -5.12 -19.83
C GLU A 424 19.08 -3.62 -20.14
N LEU A 425 19.71 -2.84 -19.25
CA LEU A 425 20.08 -1.46 -19.51
C LEU A 425 21.59 -1.34 -19.62
N GLN A 426 22.05 -0.71 -20.69
CA GLN A 426 23.45 -0.35 -20.91
C GLN A 426 23.66 1.15 -20.71
N ASP A 427 24.79 1.53 -20.13
CA ASP A 427 25.21 2.94 -20.07
C ASP A 427 25.73 3.45 -21.42
N SER A 428 26.12 4.74 -21.47
CA SER A 428 26.66 5.36 -22.69
C SER A 428 27.96 4.73 -23.21
N GLU A 429 28.65 3.92 -22.41
CA GLU A 429 29.85 3.18 -22.79
C GLU A 429 29.52 1.76 -23.30
N GLY A 430 28.24 1.36 -23.31
CA GLY A 430 27.78 0.02 -23.68
C GLY A 430 27.98 -1.00 -22.55
N THR A 431 28.17 -0.56 -21.31
CA THR A 431 28.31 -1.45 -20.16
C THR A 431 26.95 -1.77 -19.58
N THR A 432 26.62 -3.06 -19.47
CA THR A 432 25.41 -3.51 -18.77
C THR A 432 25.42 -3.05 -17.31
N VAL A 433 24.42 -2.25 -16.94
CA VAL A 433 24.24 -1.70 -15.58
C VAL A 433 23.31 -2.58 -14.77
N VAL A 434 22.21 -3.02 -15.39
CA VAL A 434 21.26 -3.99 -14.82
C VAL A 434 20.79 -4.95 -15.90
N SER A 435 20.60 -6.22 -15.55
CA SER A 435 20.01 -7.20 -16.46
C SER A 435 19.23 -8.29 -15.74
N GLY A 436 18.37 -9.00 -16.47
CA GLY A 436 17.64 -10.15 -15.95
C GLY A 436 16.95 -10.96 -17.03
N ASP A 437 16.64 -12.21 -16.70
CA ASP A 437 15.92 -13.14 -17.56
C ASP A 437 14.44 -13.20 -17.17
N PHE A 438 13.54 -13.28 -18.14
CA PHE A 438 12.11 -13.42 -17.90
C PHE A 438 11.75 -14.82 -17.42
N GLU A 439 11.08 -14.89 -16.27
CA GLU A 439 10.50 -16.11 -15.73
C GLU A 439 8.96 -16.05 -15.79
N ALA A 440 8.35 -17.00 -16.50
CA ALA A 440 6.90 -17.07 -16.67
C ALA A 440 6.17 -17.42 -15.37
N VAL A 441 5.34 -16.48 -14.90
CA VAL A 441 4.45 -16.57 -13.74
C VAL A 441 3.11 -17.19 -14.15
N VAL A 442 2.55 -16.73 -15.27
CA VAL A 442 1.36 -17.30 -15.92
C VAL A 442 1.76 -17.81 -17.29
N LYS A 443 1.41 -19.06 -17.59
CA LYS A 443 1.81 -19.73 -18.84
C LYS A 443 0.65 -19.72 -19.83
N PRO A 444 0.92 -19.55 -21.14
CA PRO A 444 -0.13 -19.57 -22.14
C PRO A 444 -0.92 -20.90 -22.06
N GLU A 445 -2.25 -20.86 -22.10
CA GLU A 445 -3.09 -22.06 -22.04
C GLU A 445 -2.71 -23.11 -23.11
N LEU A 446 -2.18 -22.67 -24.25
CA LEU A 446 -1.67 -23.53 -25.33
C LEU A 446 -0.50 -24.44 -24.90
N ALA A 447 0.27 -24.10 -23.87
CA ALA A 447 1.33 -24.94 -23.34
C ALA A 447 0.78 -26.13 -22.52
N ILE A 448 -0.36 -25.96 -21.84
CA ILE A 448 -1.06 -27.01 -21.10
C ILE A 448 -1.66 -28.02 -22.10
N ILE A 449 -2.20 -27.54 -23.23
CA ILE A 449 -2.74 -28.37 -24.30
C ILE A 449 -1.64 -29.18 -25.01
N LYS A 450 -0.47 -28.59 -25.31
CA LYS A 450 0.66 -29.33 -25.92
C LYS A 450 1.22 -30.43 -25.00
N LYS A 451 1.24 -30.22 -23.68
CA LYS A 451 1.71 -31.23 -22.71
C LYS A 451 0.69 -32.36 -22.50
N LEU A 452 -0.61 -32.06 -22.59
CA LEU A 452 -1.69 -33.06 -22.55
C LEU A 452 -1.80 -33.86 -23.87
N LEU A 453 -1.54 -33.24 -25.02
CA LEU A 453 -1.49 -33.92 -26.33
C LEU A 453 -0.27 -34.83 -26.46
N LYS A 454 0.92 -34.43 -25.98
CA LYS A 454 2.11 -35.31 -25.96
C LYS A 454 1.90 -36.56 -25.08
N ARG A 455 1.11 -36.48 -24.00
CA ARG A 455 0.80 -37.64 -23.14
C ARG A 455 -0.30 -38.56 -23.70
N ARG A 456 -1.11 -38.13 -24.66
CA ARG A 456 -2.11 -38.96 -25.34
C ARG A 456 -1.62 -39.60 -26.64
N LEU A 457 -0.50 -39.14 -27.19
CA LEU A 457 0.11 -39.72 -28.40
C LEU A 457 1.20 -40.77 -28.11
N HIS A 458 1.48 -41.09 -26.84
CA HIS A 458 2.47 -42.10 -26.42
C HIS A 458 1.88 -43.15 -25.45
N ARG A 459 0.58 -43.47 -25.59
CA ARG A 459 -0.01 -44.68 -24.99
C ARG A 459 -0.78 -45.47 -26.03
#